data_AF-A0A963T3I8-F1
#
_entry.id   AF-A0A963T3I8-F1
#
_cell.length_a   1.000
_cell.length_b   1.000
_cell.length_c   1.000
_cell.angle_alpha   90.00
_cell.angle_beta   90.00
_cell.angle_gamma   90.00
#
_symmetry.space_group_name_H-M   'P 1'
#
loop_
_entity.id
_entity.type
_entity.pdbx_description
1 polymer ?
#
loop_
_entity_poly.entity_id
_entity_poly.type
_entity_poly.pdbx_seq_one_letter_code
_entity_poly.pdbx_strand_id
1 'polypeptide(L)'
;EADAFFASLMRCAEDAVDPYKAFWRETGAPAAQAVRAFAAKDYSTAAECFARALPHLERVGGSHAQRHLFVEAYERAAASASGKNGQISDPANHW
;
A
#
# COMPACT_ATOMS: atom_id res chain seq x y z
N GLU A 1 8.78 7.78 15.08
CA GLU A 1 9.79 7.78 14.01
C GLU A 1 9.19 7.44 12.63
N ALA A 2 8.50 6.29 12.48
CA ALA A 2 7.88 5.89 11.21
C ALA A 2 6.93 6.92 10.57
N ASP A 3 6.08 7.59 11.37
CA ASP A 3 5.18 8.64 10.84
C ASP A 3 5.94 9.88 10.34
N ALA A 4 7.01 10.27 11.04
CA ALA A 4 7.84 11.40 10.64
C ALA A 4 8.60 11.09 9.33
N PHE A 5 9.09 9.85 9.20
CA PHE A 5 9.70 9.37 7.96
C PHE A 5 8.71 9.34 6.81
N PHE A 6 7.51 8.79 7.03
CA PHE A 6 6.43 8.80 6.04
C PHE A 6 6.07 10.23 5.61
N ALA A 7 5.89 11.16 6.55
CA ALA A 7 5.62 12.55 6.24
C ALA A 7 6.74 13.18 5.39
N SER A 8 8.00 12.81 5.62
CA SER A 8 9.12 13.25 4.77
C SER A 8 9.02 12.72 3.35
N LEU A 9 8.66 11.44 3.17
CA LEU A 9 8.47 10.86 1.84
C LEU A 9 7.33 11.55 1.07
N MET A 10 6.24 11.89 1.76
CA MET A 10 5.11 12.58 1.11
C MET A 10 5.49 14.00 0.69
N ARG A 11 6.26 14.75 1.49
CA ARG A 11 6.80 16.05 1.06
C ARG A 11 7.69 15.91 -0.18
N CYS A 12 8.58 14.92 -0.21
CA CYS A 12 9.38 14.66 -1.41
C CYS A 12 8.54 14.32 -2.65
N ALA A 13 7.41 13.63 -2.48
CA ALA A 13 6.50 13.33 -3.56
C ALA A 13 5.75 14.57 -4.08
N GLU A 14 5.36 15.47 -3.17
CA GLU A 14 4.70 16.75 -3.48
C GLU A 14 5.63 17.70 -4.23
N ASP A 15 6.89 17.80 -3.77
CA ASP A 15 7.91 18.67 -4.37
C ASP A 15 8.59 18.05 -5.60
N ALA A 16 8.15 16.86 -6.04
CA ALA A 16 8.77 16.14 -7.13
C ALA A 16 8.62 16.87 -8.48
N VAL A 17 9.76 17.20 -9.06
CA VAL A 17 9.87 17.75 -10.42
C VAL A 17 10.22 16.65 -11.43
N ASP A 18 10.13 16.96 -12.72
CA ASP A 18 10.55 16.04 -13.78
C ASP A 18 12.05 15.72 -13.69
N PRO A 19 12.47 14.47 -14.00
CA PRO A 19 11.66 13.36 -14.50
C PRO A 19 11.00 12.50 -13.39
N TYR A 20 11.12 12.88 -12.12
CA TYR A 20 10.74 12.04 -10.98
C TYR A 20 9.26 12.12 -10.60
N LYS A 21 8.53 13.13 -11.12
CA LYS A 21 7.10 13.31 -10.84
C LYS A 21 6.26 12.07 -11.14
N ALA A 22 6.50 11.42 -12.28
CA ALA A 22 5.81 10.19 -12.66
C ALA A 22 6.11 9.04 -11.69
N PHE A 23 7.39 8.86 -11.33
CA PHE A 23 7.82 7.84 -10.36
C PHE A 23 7.12 8.01 -9.01
N TRP A 24 7.09 9.23 -8.47
CA TRP A 24 6.47 9.50 -7.17
C TRP A 24 4.96 9.26 -7.21
N ARG A 25 4.28 9.69 -8.29
CA ARG A 25 2.84 9.51 -8.47
C ARG A 25 2.42 8.05 -8.62
N GLU A 26 3.19 7.29 -9.39
CA GLU A 26 2.81 5.93 -9.82
C GLU A 26 3.35 4.85 -8.89
N THR A 27 4.45 5.12 -8.18
CA THR A 27 5.13 4.08 -7.40
C THR A 27 5.54 4.54 -6.02
N GLY A 28 6.34 5.61 -5.91
CA GLY A 28 6.96 6.01 -4.64
C GLY A 28 5.95 6.33 -3.55
N ALA A 29 5.01 7.22 -3.82
CA ALA A 29 3.99 7.59 -2.83
C ALA A 29 2.99 6.44 -2.54
N PRO A 30 2.43 5.76 -3.56
CA PRO A 30 1.57 4.60 -3.31
C PRO A 30 2.24 3.48 -2.50
N ALA A 31 3.51 3.15 -2.78
CA ALA A 31 4.24 2.13 -2.03
C ALA A 31 4.43 2.53 -0.55
N ALA A 32 4.84 3.78 -0.29
CA ALA A 32 5.00 4.28 1.07
C ALA A 32 3.68 4.30 1.86
N GLN A 33 2.58 4.72 1.20
CA GLN A 33 1.23 4.69 1.78
C GLN A 33 0.79 3.27 2.10
N ALA A 34 1.03 2.33 1.19
CA ALA A 34 0.68 0.93 1.37
C ALA A 34 1.38 0.32 2.58
N VAL A 35 2.70 0.52 2.71
CA VAL A 35 3.49 0.01 3.85
C VAL A 35 3.00 0.61 5.17
N ARG A 36 2.71 1.92 5.22
CA ARG A 36 2.19 2.56 6.43
C ARG A 36 0.83 2.00 6.83
N ALA A 37 -0.10 1.91 5.89
CA ALA A 37 -1.43 1.35 6.12
C ALA A 37 -1.35 -0.12 6.57
N PHE A 38 -0.48 -0.91 5.95
CA PHE A 38 -0.23 -2.29 6.34
C PHE A 38 0.28 -2.41 7.78
N ALA A 39 1.24 -1.58 8.18
CA ALA A 39 1.75 -1.54 9.55
C ALA A 39 0.66 -1.13 10.57
N ALA A 40 -0.28 -0.27 10.16
CA ALA A 40 -1.43 0.12 10.96
C ALA A 40 -2.58 -0.91 10.96
N LYS A 41 -2.44 -2.05 10.26
CA LYS A 41 -3.49 -3.06 10.03
C LYS A 41 -4.71 -2.53 9.27
N ASP A 42 -4.56 -1.41 8.57
CA ASP A 42 -5.52 -0.90 7.61
C ASP A 42 -5.31 -1.59 6.27
N TYR A 43 -5.75 -2.85 6.21
CA TYR A 43 -5.48 -3.72 5.08
C TYR A 43 -6.26 -3.35 3.82
N SER A 44 -7.37 -2.60 3.93
CA SER A 44 -8.11 -2.12 2.76
C SER A 44 -7.28 -1.08 2.01
N THR A 45 -6.87 -0.02 2.71
CA THR A 45 -6.02 1.02 2.13
C THR A 45 -4.66 0.46 1.70
N ALA A 46 -4.10 -0.48 2.47
CA ALA A 46 -2.86 -1.15 2.06
C ALA A 46 -3.00 -1.85 0.70
N ALA A 47 -4.06 -2.66 0.52
CA ALA A 47 -4.29 -3.40 -0.73
C ALA A 47 -4.50 -2.45 -1.92
N GLU A 48 -5.31 -1.39 -1.76
CA GLU A 48 -5.55 -0.39 -2.80
C GLU A 48 -4.26 0.33 -3.23
N CYS A 49 -3.45 0.76 -2.26
CA CYS A 49 -2.19 1.45 -2.54
C CYS A 49 -1.14 0.52 -3.14
N PHE A 50 -1.04 -0.73 -2.68
CA PHE A 50 -0.15 -1.73 -3.29
C PHE A 50 -0.56 -2.04 -4.73
N ALA A 51 -1.85 -2.20 -5.03
CA ALA A 51 -2.32 -2.48 -6.39
C ALA A 51 -1.90 -1.39 -7.40
N ARG A 52 -1.78 -0.14 -6.94
CA ARG A 52 -1.28 0.98 -7.75
C ARG A 52 0.24 0.95 -7.91
N ALA A 53 0.98 0.57 -6.87
CA ALA A 53 2.45 0.58 -6.87
C ALA A 53 3.07 -0.61 -7.63
N LEU A 54 2.50 -1.81 -7.47
CA LEU A 54 3.06 -3.08 -7.95
C LEU A 54 3.44 -3.08 -9.44
N PRO A 55 2.62 -2.56 -10.38
CA PRO A 55 2.93 -2.58 -11.81
C PRO A 55 4.16 -1.76 -12.22
N HIS A 56 4.71 -0.98 -11.29
CA HIS A 56 5.79 -0.03 -11.54
C HIS A 56 6.99 -0.23 -10.60
N LEU A 57 6.94 -1.23 -9.71
CA LEU A 57 7.98 -1.47 -8.71
C LEU A 57 9.35 -1.78 -9.31
N GLU A 58 9.40 -2.25 -10.56
CA GLU A 58 10.65 -2.41 -11.30
C GLU A 58 11.46 -1.12 -11.43
N ARG A 59 10.80 0.04 -11.34
CA ARG A 59 11.42 1.38 -11.41
C ARG A 59 12.08 1.81 -10.09
N VAL A 60 11.70 1.22 -8.96
CA VAL A 60 12.25 1.56 -7.62
C VAL A 60 13.58 0.85 -7.36
N GLY A 61 13.75 -0.36 -7.92
CA GLY A 61 14.94 -1.16 -7.74
C GLY A 61 14.90 -2.47 -8.52
N GLY A 62 16.07 -3.04 -8.78
CA GLY A 62 16.26 -4.25 -9.60
C GLY A 62 15.98 -5.58 -8.89
N SER A 63 15.85 -5.58 -7.56
CA SER A 63 15.88 -6.82 -6.77
C SER A 63 14.58 -7.63 -6.86
N HIS A 64 14.68 -8.88 -7.30
CA HIS A 64 13.55 -9.81 -7.30
C HIS A 64 13.02 -10.08 -5.89
N ALA A 65 13.91 -10.27 -4.90
CA ALA A 65 13.51 -10.50 -3.52
C ALA A 65 12.73 -9.31 -2.95
N GLN A 66 13.16 -8.07 -3.25
CA GLN A 66 12.43 -6.88 -2.85
C GLN A 66 11.02 -6.88 -3.43
N ARG A 67 10.86 -7.07 -4.75
CA ARG A 67 9.53 -7.08 -5.39
C ARG A 67 8.64 -8.18 -4.85
N HIS A 68 9.21 -9.35 -4.59
CA HIS A 68 8.47 -10.47 -4.00
C HIS A 68 7.86 -10.10 -2.65
N LEU A 69 8.61 -9.42 -1.78
CA LEU A 69 8.09 -8.97 -0.48
C LEU A 69 6.89 -8.02 -0.62
N PHE A 70 6.88 -7.13 -1.62
CA PHE A 70 5.73 -6.25 -1.88
C PHE A 70 4.51 -7.02 -2.38
N VAL A 71 4.72 -8.07 -3.19
CA VAL A 71 3.64 -8.95 -3.66
C VAL A 71 3.04 -9.73 -2.49
N GLU A 72 3.85 -10.35 -1.65
CA GLU A 72 3.37 -11.07 -0.46
C GLU A 72 2.62 -10.16 0.51
N ALA A 73 3.09 -8.92 0.70
CA ALA A 73 2.40 -7.92 1.53
C ALA A 73 1.03 -7.54 0.94
N TYR A 74 0.95 -7.36 -0.39
CA TYR A 74 -0.30 -7.12 -1.08
C TYR A 74 -1.29 -8.27 -0.93
N GLU A 75 -0.87 -9.51 -1.19
CA GLU A 75 -1.72 -10.69 -1.11
C GLU A 75 -2.30 -10.86 0.30
N ARG A 76 -1.47 -10.66 1.32
CA ARG A 76 -1.89 -10.68 2.72
C ARG A 76 -2.89 -9.57 3.05
N ALA A 77 -2.65 -8.35 2.56
CA ALA A 77 -3.57 -7.23 2.75
C ALA A 77 -4.93 -7.51 2.08
N ALA A 78 -4.92 -7.96 0.83
CA ALA A 78 -6.13 -8.27 0.07
C ALA A 78 -6.96 -9.39 0.71
N ALA A 79 -6.31 -10.45 1.19
CA ALA A 79 -6.97 -11.53 1.93
C ALA A 79 -7.61 -11.02 3.23
N SER A 80 -6.90 -10.16 3.97
CA SER A 80 -7.38 -9.60 5.24
C SER A 80 -8.50 -8.58 5.07
N ALA A 81 -8.48 -7.81 3.99
CA ALA A 81 -9.55 -6.87 3.63
C ALA A 81 -10.84 -7.61 3.27
N SER A 82 -10.72 -8.67 2.47
CA SER A 82 -11.85 -9.52 2.07
C SER A 82 -12.47 -10.26 3.26
N GLY A 83 -11.65 -10.71 4.21
CA GLY A 83 -12.11 -11.38 5.44
C GLY A 83 -12.97 -10.49 6.36
N LYS A 84 -12.77 -9.16 6.34
CA LYS A 84 -13.63 -8.22 7.08
C LYS A 84 -14.99 -7.99 6.40
N ASN A 85 -15.05 -8.09 5.06
CA ASN A 85 -16.29 -7.95 4.30
C ASN A 85 -17.26 -9.14 4.46
N GLY A 86 -16.74 -10.30 4.90
CA GLY A 86 -17.55 -11.49 5.20
C GLY A 86 -18.20 -11.51 6.59
N GLN A 87 -17.97 -10.49 7.44
CA GLN A 87 -18.58 -10.38 8.78
C GLN A 87 -19.73 -9.36 8.86
N ILE A 88 -20.31 -8.96 7.73
CA ILE A 88 -21.54 -8.15 7.71
C ILE A 88 -22.73 -9.06 8.06
N SER A 89 -23.07 -9.03 9.35
CA SER A 89 -24.37 -9.36 9.99
C SER A 89 -25.27 -10.40 9.30
N ASP A 90 -25.34 -11.59 9.87
CA ASP A 90 -26.58 -12.37 9.84
C ASP A 90 -27.56 -11.72 10.85
N PRO A 91 -28.70 -11.14 10.42
CA PRO A 91 -29.72 -10.63 11.35
C PRO A 91 -30.68 -11.73 11.82
N ALA A 92 -30.47 -13.01 11.50
CA ALA A 92 -31.31 -14.09 11.99
C ALA A 92 -30.93 -14.49 13.43
N ASN A 93 -31.40 -13.72 14.42
CA ASN A 93 -31.97 -14.23 15.68
C ASN A 93 -32.25 -13.10 16.68
N HIS A 94 -33.40 -12.45 16.53
CA HIS A 94 -34.19 -12.01 17.67
C HIS A 94 -35.68 -12.04 17.28
N TRP A 95 -36.41 -12.92 17.98
CA TRP A 95 -37.83 -13.28 17.90
C TRP A 95 -38.23 -14.29 16.82
#